data_AF-A0A0G1Q1X9-F1
#
_entry.id   AF-A0A0G1Q1X9-F1
#
_cell.length_a   1.000
_cell.length_b   1.000
_cell.length_c   1.000
_cell.angle_alpha   90.00
_cell.angle_beta   90.00
_cell.angle_gamma   90.00
#
_symmetry.space_group_name_H-M   'P 1'
#
loop_
_entity.id
_entity.type
_entity.pdbx_description
1 polymer ?
#
loop_
_entity_poly.entity_id
_entity_poly.type
_entity_poly.pdbx_seq_one_letter_code
_entity_poly.pdbx_strand_id
1 'polypeptide(L)'
;MTKRGETDKYTASRHVEVIEHYLGRRADIVVCNTARPDAKILARYAEEGSYPVDVDLPDEKWDDRRVVKEDLLVAGDLVRHDYARLAEVLGQLIGVEERPRVATARGRR
;
A
#
# COMPACT_ATOMS: atom_id res chain seq x y z
N MET A 1 -5.48 -0.23 6.04
CA MET A 1 -6.56 -0.48 7.00
C MET A 1 -7.65 0.56 6.78
N THR A 2 -8.92 0.24 7.06
CA THR A 2 -10.02 1.21 7.13
C THR A 2 -9.86 2.11 8.36
N LYS A 3 -10.51 3.27 8.34
CA LYS A 3 -10.55 4.22 9.44
C LYS A 3 -11.99 4.36 9.94
N ARG A 4 -12.19 4.13 11.23
CA ARG A 4 -13.50 4.22 11.88
C ARG A 4 -14.11 5.60 11.66
N GLY A 5 -15.32 5.66 11.11
CA GLY A 5 -16.05 6.89 10.83
C GLY A 5 -15.65 7.61 9.54
N GLU A 6 -14.59 7.17 8.84
CA GLU A 6 -14.14 7.76 7.58
C GLU A 6 -14.30 6.78 6.40
N THR A 7 -13.78 5.56 6.54
CA THR A 7 -13.71 4.56 5.45
C THR A 7 -14.21 3.19 5.88
N ASP A 8 -15.23 3.19 6.73
CA ASP A 8 -15.88 1.97 7.21
C ASP A 8 -16.34 1.10 6.03
N LYS A 9 -15.90 -0.16 6.01
CA LYS A 9 -16.22 -1.16 4.97
C LYS A 9 -15.80 -0.77 3.55
N TYR A 10 -14.93 0.23 3.37
CA TYR A 10 -14.43 0.56 2.04
C TYR A 10 -13.52 -0.56 1.53
N THR A 11 -13.78 -0.99 0.30
CA THR A 11 -12.87 -1.81 -0.51
C THR A 11 -11.81 -0.93 -1.18
N ALA A 12 -10.83 -1.54 -1.85
CA ALA A 12 -9.82 -0.84 -2.61
C ALA A 12 -10.44 -0.07 -3.79
N SER A 13 -11.36 -0.68 -4.54
CA SER A 13 -12.11 -0.01 -5.62
C SER A 13 -12.84 1.23 -5.12
N ARG A 14 -13.50 1.13 -3.95
CA ARG A 14 -14.23 2.25 -3.35
C ARG A 14 -13.32 3.41 -2.97
N HIS A 15 -12.12 3.15 -2.44
CA HIS A 15 -11.14 4.21 -2.18
C HIS A 15 -10.77 4.96 -3.46
N VAL A 16 -10.50 4.21 -4.54
CA VAL A 16 -10.13 4.81 -5.84
C VAL A 16 -11.27 5.66 -6.38
N GLU A 17 -12.50 5.12 -6.43
CA GLU A 17 -13.68 5.85 -6.91
C GLU A 17 -13.91 7.17 -6.17
N VAL A 18 -13.79 7.16 -4.83
CA VAL A 18 -13.98 8.37 -4.02
C VAL A 18 -12.88 9.39 -4.30
N ILE A 19 -11.62 8.97 -4.40
CA ILE A 19 -10.51 9.87 -4.74
C ILE A 19 -10.73 10.49 -6.13
N GLU A 20 -11.06 9.68 -7.13
CA GLU A 20 -11.28 10.15 -8.50
C GLU A 20 -12.48 11.08 -8.63
N HIS A 21 -13.55 10.83 -7.87
CA HIS A 21 -14.71 11.71 -7.81
C HIS A 21 -14.32 13.13 -7.40
N TYR A 22 -13.49 13.27 -6.36
CA TYR A 22 -13.03 14.58 -5.90
C TYR A 22 -11.90 15.17 -6.75
N LEU A 23 -11.07 14.30 -7.36
CA LEU A 23 -9.95 14.72 -8.22
C LEU A 23 -10.42 15.18 -9.61
N GLY A 24 -11.58 14.72 -10.08
CA GLY A 24 -12.13 15.03 -11.40
C GLY A 24 -11.39 14.36 -12.57
N ARG A 25 -10.51 13.39 -12.29
CA ARG A 25 -9.79 12.57 -13.27
C ARG A 25 -9.52 11.18 -12.71
N ARG A 26 -9.24 10.25 -13.62
CA ARG A 26 -8.84 8.89 -13.27
C ARG A 26 -7.39 8.82 -12.79
N ALA A 27 -7.13 7.90 -11.87
CA ALA A 27 -5.79 7.50 -11.48
C ALA A 27 -5.19 6.59 -12.55
N ASP A 28 -3.92 6.78 -12.88
CA ASP A 28 -3.24 5.94 -13.86
C ASP A 28 -2.84 4.58 -13.27
N ILE A 29 -2.47 4.57 -11.98
CA ILE A 29 -1.92 3.41 -11.28
C ILE A 29 -2.50 3.32 -9.86
N VAL A 30 -2.85 2.11 -9.42
CA VAL A 30 -3.27 1.79 -8.06
C VAL A 30 -2.29 0.78 -7.47
N VAL A 31 -1.68 1.12 -6.33
CA VAL A 31 -0.77 0.23 -5.59
C VAL A 31 -1.49 -0.29 -4.35
N CYS A 32 -1.50 -1.61 -4.17
CA CYS A 32 -2.20 -2.29 -3.08
C CYS A 32 -1.28 -3.28 -2.37
N ASN A 33 -1.39 -3.34 -1.04
CA ASN A 33 -0.70 -4.34 -0.23
C ASN A 33 -1.45 -5.69 -0.27
N THR A 34 -0.75 -6.79 -0.51
CA THR A 34 -1.30 -8.15 -0.50
C THR A 34 -1.07 -8.88 0.84
N ALA A 35 -0.06 -8.48 1.60
CA ALA A 35 0.27 -9.15 2.86
C ALA A 35 -0.79 -8.92 3.94
N ARG A 36 -1.02 -9.96 4.75
CA ARG A 36 -1.94 -9.91 5.88
C ARG A 36 -1.15 -9.83 7.18
N PRO A 37 -1.40 -8.83 8.03
CA PRO A 37 -0.82 -8.78 9.37
C PRO A 37 -1.24 -9.98 10.21
N ASP A 38 -0.42 -10.30 11.22
CA ASP A 38 -0.73 -11.37 12.17
C ASP A 38 -2.07 -11.16 12.87
N ALA A 39 -2.76 -12.26 13.17
CA ALA A 39 -4.09 -12.23 13.77
C ALA A 39 -4.16 -11.43 15.08
N LYS A 40 -3.11 -11.48 15.91
CA LYS A 40 -3.01 -10.71 17.15
C LYS A 40 -3.02 -9.20 16.90
N ILE A 41 -2.32 -8.75 15.85
CA ILE A 41 -2.28 -7.34 15.47
C ILE A 41 -3.65 -6.94 14.93
N LEU A 42 -4.24 -7.77 14.06
CA LEU A 42 -5.58 -7.52 13.50
C LEU A 42 -6.66 -7.40 14.59
N ALA A 43 -6.60 -8.22 15.64
CA ALA A 43 -7.52 -8.13 16.77
C ALA A 43 -7.46 -6.76 17.45
N ARG A 44 -6.24 -6.24 17.70
CA ARG A 44 -6.08 -4.91 18.31
C ARG A 44 -6.66 -3.79 17.42
N TYR A 45 -6.43 -3.85 16.11
CA TYR A 45 -7.03 -2.86 15.19
C TYR A 45 -8.56 -2.99 15.12
N ALA A 46 -9.11 -4.22 15.22
CA ALA A 46 -10.55 -4.44 15.23
C ALA A 46 -11.24 -3.84 16.47
N GLU A 47 -10.59 -3.87 17.64
CA GLU A 47 -11.07 -3.17 18.86
C GLU A 47 -11.22 -1.65 18.64
N GLU A 48 -10.39 -1.07 17.77
CA GLU A 48 -10.46 0.34 17.36
C GLU A 48 -11.46 0.58 16.21
N GLY A 49 -12.09 -0.46 15.66
CA GLY A 49 -12.98 -0.39 14.50
C GLY A 49 -12.23 -0.26 13.17
N SER A 50 -10.96 -0.67 13.11
CA SER A 50 -10.12 -0.63 11.93
C SER A 50 -9.85 -2.03 11.38
N TYR A 51 -10.07 -2.22 10.08
CA TYR A 51 -10.00 -3.54 9.43
C TYR A 51 -9.09 -3.49 8.20
N PRO A 52 -8.53 -4.64 7.75
CA PRO A 52 -7.85 -4.69 6.46
C PRO A 52 -8.78 -4.18 5.34
N VAL A 53 -8.22 -3.40 4.41
CA VAL A 53 -8.95 -3.01 3.21
C VAL A 53 -9.03 -4.25 2.31
N ASP A 54 -10.22 -4.57 1.85
CA ASP A 54 -10.40 -5.65 0.89
C ASP A 54 -9.90 -5.21 -0.49
N VAL A 55 -9.01 -5.99 -1.08
CA VAL A 55 -8.38 -5.69 -2.38
C VAL A 55 -9.18 -6.42 -3.45
N ASP A 56 -10.35 -5.87 -3.76
CA ASP A 56 -11.35 -6.38 -4.70
C ASP A 56 -11.03 -6.07 -6.17
N LEU A 57 -9.82 -5.57 -6.43
CA LEU A 57 -9.35 -5.24 -7.77
C LEU A 57 -8.81 -6.48 -8.49
N PRO A 58 -9.03 -6.62 -9.81
CA PRO A 58 -8.37 -7.65 -10.61
C PRO A 58 -6.84 -7.49 -10.61
N ASP A 59 -6.13 -8.55 -11.01
CA ASP A 59 -4.68 -8.48 -11.20
C ASP A 59 -4.34 -7.68 -12.45
N GLU A 60 -3.18 -7.01 -12.41
CA GLU A 60 -2.56 -6.22 -13.48
C GLU A 60 -3.33 -4.98 -13.96
N LYS A 61 -4.65 -5.09 -14.22
CA LYS A 61 -5.45 -4.03 -14.84
C LYS A 61 -6.91 -4.04 -14.39
N TRP A 62 -7.40 -2.87 -14.01
CA TRP A 62 -8.81 -2.62 -13.69
C TRP A 62 -9.32 -1.43 -14.49
N ASP A 63 -10.25 -1.68 -15.41
CA ASP A 63 -10.64 -0.76 -16.49
C ASP A 63 -9.42 -0.28 -17.30
N ASP A 64 -9.04 0.99 -17.13
CA ASP A 64 -7.94 1.71 -17.76
C ASP A 64 -6.74 1.92 -16.81
N ARG A 65 -6.83 1.43 -15.57
CA ARG A 65 -5.83 1.63 -14.51
C ARG A 65 -4.91 0.42 -14.43
N ARG A 66 -3.61 0.67 -14.24
CA ARG A 66 -2.67 -0.38 -13.86
C ARG A 66 -2.82 -0.70 -12.37
N VAL A 67 -2.95 -1.97 -12.03
CA VAL A 67 -3.03 -2.44 -10.64
C VAL A 67 -1.72 -3.13 -10.29
N VAL A 68 -1.05 -2.63 -9.25
CA VAL A 68 0.18 -3.20 -8.70
C VAL A 68 -0.13 -3.75 -7.31
N LYS A 69 0.10 -5.04 -7.13
CA LYS A 69 -0.16 -5.77 -5.89
C LYS A 69 1.15 -6.33 -5.37
N GLU A 70 1.58 -5.88 -4.20
CA GLU A 70 2.87 -6.26 -3.64
C GLU A 70 2.77 -6.53 -2.14
N ASP A 71 3.71 -7.33 -1.61
CA ASP A 71 3.91 -7.43 -0.17
C ASP A 71 4.61 -6.17 0.32
N LEU A 72 3.79 -5.24 0.80
CA LEU A 72 4.23 -3.95 1.30
C LEU A 72 4.11 -3.87 2.82
N LEU A 73 3.97 -4.98 3.55
CA LEU A 73 3.84 -4.94 5.00
C LEU A 73 5.21 -4.97 5.68
N VAL A 74 5.46 -4.03 6.59
CA VAL A 74 6.65 -4.09 7.45
C VAL A 74 6.41 -5.08 8.60
N ALA A 75 7.42 -5.89 8.93
CA ALA A 75 7.38 -6.71 10.13
C ALA A 75 7.41 -5.82 11.39
N GLY A 76 6.53 -6.11 12.36
CA GLY A 76 6.49 -5.40 13.64
C GLY A 76 5.11 -5.37 14.26
N ASP A 77 4.96 -4.60 15.34
CA ASP A 77 3.73 -4.57 16.14
C ASP A 77 2.64 -3.67 15.58
N LEU A 78 2.87 -2.95 14.48
CA LEU A 78 1.93 -2.00 13.88
C LEU A 78 1.77 -2.28 12.39
N VAL A 79 0.55 -2.12 11.88
CA VAL A 79 0.28 -2.26 10.44
C VAL A 79 0.76 -0.98 9.74
N ARG A 80 1.89 -1.08 9.05
CA ARG A 80 2.49 0.00 8.27
C ARG A 80 3.04 -0.55 6.96
N HIS A 81 3.11 0.32 5.97
CA HIS A 81 3.81 -0.02 4.74
C HIS A 81 5.33 -0.08 5.00
N ASP A 82 6.01 -1.06 4.41
CA ASP A 82 7.46 -1.06 4.28
C ASP A 82 7.86 0.02 3.28
N TYR A 83 8.46 1.10 3.78
CA TYR A 83 8.82 2.25 2.97
C TYR A 83 9.90 1.95 1.94
N ALA A 84 10.80 0.99 2.21
CA ALA A 84 11.85 0.62 1.25
C ALA A 84 11.24 -0.11 0.06
N ARG A 85 10.38 -1.10 0.31
CA ARG A 85 9.66 -1.81 -0.76
C ARG A 85 8.73 -0.89 -1.54
N LEU A 86 8.00 -0.02 -0.83
CA LEU A 86 7.14 0.96 -1.51
C LEU A 86 7.96 1.91 -2.39
N ALA A 87 9.14 2.34 -1.96
CA ALA A 87 10.03 3.17 -2.76
C ALA A 87 10.58 2.42 -3.99
N GLU A 88 10.91 1.15 -3.86
CA GLU A 88 11.33 0.28 -4.98
C GLU A 88 10.20 0.16 -6.03
N VAL A 89 8.98 -0.13 -5.59
CA VAL A 89 7.79 -0.18 -6.47
C VAL A 89 7.58 1.15 -7.17
N LEU A 90 7.62 2.26 -6.43
CA LEU A 90 7.45 3.59 -7.04
C LEU A 90 8.57 3.90 -8.03
N GLY A 91 9.82 3.57 -7.71
CA GLY A 91 10.98 3.75 -8.59
C GLY A 91 10.83 3.02 -9.93
N GLN A 92 10.38 1.77 -9.89
CA GLN A 92 10.06 0.98 -11.09
C GLN A 92 8.94 1.60 -11.92
N LEU A 93 7.91 2.18 -11.27
CA LEU A 93 6.77 2.79 -11.95
C LEU A 93 7.13 4.12 -12.63
N ILE A 94 7.99 4.94 -12.01
CA ILE A 94 8.40 6.25 -12.54
C ILE A 94 9.63 6.17 -13.44
N GLY A 95 10.23 4.98 -13.58
CA GLY A 95 11.43 4.78 -14.39
C GLY A 95 12.71 5.37 -13.79
N VAL A 96 12.78 5.50 -12.46
CA VAL A 96 14.01 5.89 -11.77
C VAL A 96 14.86 4.64 -11.60
N GLU A 97 15.96 4.56 -12.34
CA GLU A 97 16.98 3.53 -12.11
C GLU A 97 17.55 3.68 -10.70
N GLU A 98 17.68 2.57 -9.95
CA GLU A 98 18.29 2.59 -8.63
C GLU A 98 19.70 3.18 -8.72
N ARG A 99 19.92 4.31 -8.05
CA ARG A 99 21.28 4.74 -7.75
C ARG A 99 21.88 3.71 -6.80
N PRO A 100 23.04 3.09 -7.14
CA PRO A 100 23.64 2.08 -6.28
C PRO A 100 23.82 2.64 -4.87
N ARG A 101 23.35 1.89 -3.87
CA ARG A 101 23.53 2.24 -2.46
C ARG A 101 25.04 2.43 -2.24
N VAL A 102 25.48 3.67 -2.03
CA VAL A 102 26.85 3.96 -1.63
C VAL A 102 27.04 3.25 -0.29
N ALA A 103 27.79 2.15 -0.29
CA ALA A 103 28.20 1.49 0.92
C ALA A 103 28.90 2.53 1.80
N THR A 104 28.26 2.94 2.88
CA THR A 104 28.93 3.77 3.89
C THR A 104 30.12 2.97 4.38
N ALA A 105 31.32 3.40 4.01
CA ALA A 105 32.57 2.88 4.52
C ALA A 105 32.53 3.00 6.05
N ARG A 106 32.22 1.90 6.74
CA ARG A 106 32.51 1.81 8.17
C ARG A 106 34.01 1.80 8.32
N GLY A 107 34.48 2.82 9.04
CA GLY A 107 35.87 3.17 9.18
C GLY A 107 36.74 2.03 9.69
N ARG A 108 37.98 2.05 9.19
CA ARG A 108 39.13 1.43 9.84
C ARG A 108 39.24 1.95 11.27
N ARG A 109 39.24 1.04 12.24
CA ARG A 109 40.07 1.11 13.44
C ARG A 109 40.57 -0.28 13.74
#